data_AF-A0A538H6M5-F1
#
_entry.id   AF-A0A538H6M5-F1
#
_cell.length_a   1.000
_cell.length_b   1.000
_cell.length_c   1.000
_cell.angle_alpha   90.00
_cell.angle_beta   90.00
_cell.angle_gamma   90.00
#
_symmetry.space_group_name_H-M   'P 1'
#
loop_
_entity.id
_entity.type
_entity.pdbx_description
1 polymer ?
#
loop_
_entity_poly.entity_id
_entity_poly.type
_entity_poly.pdbx_seq_one_letter_code
_entity_poly.pdbx_strand_id
1 'polypeptide(L)'
;QGRRVAPVPLLPTLVLGALSIAAHGTDEQRAAWLPDVVAGEVVLTAALAEPGAVDPTRPRATATRDGTGWRLDGTKLSVPAAHIAARVLVPAQTDGGVELFLIDPAGPGVGATAAGDDRP
;
A
#
# COMPACT_ATOMS: atom_id res chain seq x y z
N GLN A 1 19.37 23.94 -18.29
CA GLN A 1 18.15 23.84 -19.11
C GLN A 1 17.30 22.71 -18.58
N GLY A 2 16.14 23.02 -18.01
CA GLY A 2 15.28 22.04 -17.36
C GLY A 2 14.39 21.28 -18.34
N ARG A 3 14.03 20.06 -17.97
CA ARG A 3 12.72 19.49 -18.27
C ARG A 3 12.35 18.65 -17.06
N ARG A 4 11.33 19.11 -16.32
CA ARG A 4 10.88 18.57 -15.04
C ARG A 4 10.75 17.05 -15.11
N VAL A 5 11.72 16.31 -14.58
CA VAL A 5 11.44 14.99 -14.04
C VAL A 5 11.04 15.30 -12.61
N ALA A 6 9.74 15.53 -12.37
CA ALA A 6 9.25 15.22 -11.03
C ALA A 6 9.68 13.78 -10.79
N PRO A 7 10.35 13.44 -9.67
CA PRO A 7 10.61 12.04 -9.33
C PRO A 7 9.26 11.40 -9.03
N VAL A 8 8.49 11.13 -10.09
CA VAL A 8 7.29 10.32 -10.04
C VAL A 8 7.80 8.97 -9.55
N PRO A 9 7.29 8.46 -8.44
CA PRO A 9 7.77 7.22 -7.86
C PRO A 9 7.22 6.07 -8.73
N LEU A 10 7.81 5.91 -9.92
CA LEU A 10 7.35 5.06 -11.02
C LEU A 10 7.33 3.59 -10.60
N LEU A 11 8.37 3.15 -9.90
CA LEU A 11 8.49 1.80 -9.36
C LEU A 11 7.35 1.45 -8.41
N PRO A 12 7.12 2.18 -7.30
CA PRO A 12 6.01 1.85 -6.41
C PRO A 12 4.64 2.06 -7.04
N THR A 13 4.46 3.11 -7.86
CA THR A 13 3.17 3.41 -8.50
C THR A 13 2.78 2.35 -9.52
N LEU A 14 3.67 2.00 -10.45
CA LEU A 14 3.35 1.07 -11.51
C LEU A 14 3.52 -0.39 -11.07
N VAL A 15 4.68 -0.75 -10.53
CA VAL A 15 5.05 -2.15 -10.28
C VAL A 15 4.39 -2.68 -9.03
N LEU A 16 4.36 -1.89 -7.95
CA LEU A 16 3.83 -2.37 -6.68
C LEU A 16 2.32 -2.11 -6.52
N GLY A 17 1.80 -1.03 -7.10
CA GLY A 17 0.40 -0.62 -7.00
C GLY A 17 -0.44 -1.00 -8.21
N ALA A 18 -0.24 -0.29 -9.31
CA ALA A 18 -1.16 -0.29 -10.45
C ALA A 18 -1.22 -1.63 -11.17
N LEU A 19 -0.09 -2.33 -11.36
CA LEU A 19 -0.07 -3.65 -12.01
C LEU A 19 -0.82 -4.70 -11.18
N SER A 20 -0.72 -4.65 -9.84
CA SER A 20 -1.47 -5.55 -8.96
C SER A 20 -2.98 -5.31 -9.08
N ILE A 21 -3.43 -4.06 -9.10
CA ILE A 21 -4.85 -3.71 -9.30
C ILE A 21 -5.32 -4.10 -10.70
N ALA A 22 -4.52 -3.85 -11.74
CA ALA A 22 -4.86 -4.20 -13.11
C ALA A 22 -4.99 -5.72 -13.31
N ALA A 23 -4.16 -6.52 -12.64
CA ALA A 23 -4.19 -7.98 -12.74
C ALA A 23 -5.29 -8.62 -11.88
N HIS A 24 -5.49 -8.12 -10.65
CA HIS A 24 -6.27 -8.83 -9.61
C HIS A 24 -7.40 -8.02 -8.98
N GLY A 25 -7.46 -6.70 -9.21
CA GLY A 25 -8.54 -5.86 -8.68
C GLY A 25 -9.88 -6.10 -9.36
N THR A 26 -10.97 -5.76 -8.69
CA THR A 26 -12.32 -5.75 -9.29
C THR A 26 -12.45 -4.67 -10.35
N ASP A 27 -13.51 -4.73 -11.16
CA ASP A 27 -13.77 -3.70 -12.18
C ASP A 27 -13.95 -2.31 -11.54
N GLU A 28 -14.60 -2.23 -10.37
CA GLU A 28 -14.74 -0.99 -9.62
C GLU A 28 -13.39 -0.44 -9.13
N GLN A 29 -12.50 -1.31 -8.62
CA GLN A 29 -11.16 -0.89 -8.18
C GLN A 29 -10.32 -0.43 -9.37
N ARG A 30 -10.39 -1.12 -10.51
CA ARG A 30 -9.67 -0.72 -11.73
C ARG A 30 -10.16 0.64 -12.22
N ALA A 31 -11.47 0.82 -12.29
CA ALA A 31 -12.08 2.07 -12.74
C ALA A 31 -11.79 3.25 -11.80
N ALA A 32 -11.71 2.99 -10.48
CA ALA A 32 -11.44 4.03 -9.49
C ALA A 32 -9.99 4.51 -9.46
N TRP A 33 -9.01 3.66 -9.79
CA TRP A 33 -7.59 3.97 -9.55
C TRP A 33 -6.73 4.05 -10.81
N LEU A 34 -6.95 3.19 -11.81
CA LEU A 34 -6.04 3.10 -12.95
C LEU A 34 -6.04 4.35 -13.84
N PRO A 35 -7.19 5.01 -14.14
CA PRO A 35 -7.19 6.24 -14.93
C PRO A 35 -6.33 7.35 -14.31
N ASP A 36 -6.48 7.56 -13.00
CA ASP A 36 -5.76 8.62 -12.28
C ASP A 36 -4.26 8.31 -12.15
N VAL A 37 -3.88 7.04 -12.03
CA VAL A 37 -2.47 6.63 -12.11
C VAL A 37 -1.89 6.96 -13.47
N VAL A 38 -2.61 6.65 -14.57
CA VAL A 38 -2.16 6.93 -15.94
C VAL A 38 -2.05 8.44 -16.19
N ALA A 39 -2.96 9.22 -15.61
CA ALA A 39 -2.90 10.68 -15.65
C ALA A 39 -1.76 11.27 -14.79
N GLY A 40 -1.18 10.49 -13.87
CA GLY A 40 -0.14 10.93 -12.94
C GLY A 40 -0.65 11.72 -11.75
N GLU A 41 -1.95 11.63 -11.46
CA GLU A 41 -2.63 12.38 -10.39
C GLU A 41 -2.58 11.67 -9.03
N VAL A 42 -2.46 10.34 -9.04
CA VAL A 42 -2.36 9.54 -7.81
C VAL A 42 -1.13 8.64 -7.80
N VAL A 43 -0.54 8.53 -6.62
CA VAL A 43 0.52 7.55 -6.33
C VAL A 43 -0.13 6.36 -5.63
N LEU A 44 0.17 5.16 -6.13
CA LEU A 44 -0.10 3.90 -5.44
C LEU A 44 1.23 3.34 -4.94
N THR A 45 1.20 2.57 -3.86
CA THR A 45 2.40 1.90 -3.36
C THR A 45 2.03 0.59 -2.66
N ALA A 46 3.02 -0.15 -2.18
CA ALA A 46 2.81 -1.34 -1.38
C ALA A 46 3.72 -1.38 -0.15
N ALA A 47 3.20 -1.97 0.92
CA ALA A 47 3.86 -2.12 2.20
C ALA A 47 4.17 -3.61 2.46
N LEU A 48 5.25 -4.08 1.84
CA LEU A 48 5.55 -5.51 1.74
C LEU A 48 6.41 -6.03 2.91
N ALA A 49 7.31 -5.20 3.44
CA ALA A 49 8.23 -5.59 4.50
C ALA A 49 7.65 -5.32 5.89
N GLU A 50 8.08 -6.11 6.86
CA GLU A 50 7.68 -6.04 8.27
C GLU A 50 8.89 -6.17 9.21
N PRO A 51 8.80 -5.73 10.48
CA PRO A 51 9.86 -5.95 11.44
C PRO A 51 10.17 -7.45 11.63
N GLY A 52 11.36 -7.86 11.19
CA GLY A 52 11.81 -9.25 11.26
C GLY A 52 11.14 -10.22 10.26
N ALA A 53 10.41 -9.71 9.26
CA ALA A 53 9.87 -10.52 8.16
C ALA A 53 9.88 -9.72 6.85
N VAL A 54 10.52 -10.27 5.83
CA VAL A 54 10.63 -9.61 4.51
C VAL A 54 9.87 -10.33 3.40
N ASP A 55 9.30 -11.50 3.69
CA ASP A 55 8.50 -12.28 2.75
C ASP A 55 7.02 -11.88 2.86
N PRO A 56 6.46 -11.16 1.87
CA PRO A 56 5.07 -10.71 1.90
C PRO A 56 4.05 -11.85 1.72
N THR A 57 4.49 -13.06 1.36
CA THR A 57 3.61 -14.25 1.29
C THR A 57 3.39 -14.88 2.66
N ARG A 58 4.07 -14.39 3.70
CA ARG A 58 3.93 -14.80 5.10
C ARG A 58 3.91 -13.57 6.02
N PRO A 59 2.93 -12.66 5.85
CA PRO A 59 2.84 -11.47 6.67
C PRO A 59 2.49 -11.84 8.12
N ARG A 60 3.02 -11.08 9.08
CA ARG A 60 2.57 -11.11 10.49
C ARG A 60 1.43 -10.14 10.72
N ALA A 61 1.28 -9.11 9.88
CA ALA A 61 0.09 -8.27 9.90
C ALA A 61 -1.15 -9.14 9.69
N THR A 62 -2.18 -8.96 10.52
CA THR A 62 -3.41 -9.73 10.47
C THR A 62 -4.56 -8.89 9.94
N ALA A 63 -5.57 -9.54 9.39
CA ALA A 63 -6.83 -8.95 9.02
C ALA A 63 -7.99 -9.83 9.49
N THR A 64 -8.92 -9.24 10.24
CA THR A 64 -10.10 -9.92 10.80
C THR A 64 -11.38 -9.23 10.34
N ARG A 65 -12.46 -9.99 10.18
CA ARG A 65 -13.77 -9.43 9.80
C ARG A 65 -14.29 -8.50 10.89
N ASP A 66 -14.71 -7.30 10.51
CA ASP A 66 -15.34 -6.32 11.40
C ASP A 66 -16.58 -5.75 10.70
N GLY A 67 -17.75 -6.32 11.02
CA GLY A 67 -19.01 -6.02 10.33
C GLY A 67 -18.94 -6.35 8.83
N THR A 68 -19.21 -5.35 7.97
CA THR A 68 -19.09 -5.47 6.52
C THR A 68 -17.67 -5.24 6.00
N GLY A 69 -16.73 -4.90 6.88
CA GLY A 69 -15.36 -4.54 6.55
C GLY A 69 -14.32 -5.48 7.16
N TRP A 70 -13.11 -4.94 7.27
CA TRP A 70 -11.95 -5.61 7.83
C TRP A 70 -11.23 -4.69 8.80
N ARG A 71 -10.72 -5.27 9.89
CA ARG A 71 -9.77 -4.63 10.79
C ARG A 71 -8.40 -5.23 10.54
N LEU A 72 -7.42 -4.36 10.27
CA LEU A 72 -6.04 -4.74 10.08
C LEU A 72 -5.21 -4.33 11.30
N ASP A 73 -4.35 -5.23 11.77
CA ASP A 73 -3.44 -4.99 12.88
C ASP A 73 -2.02 -5.43 12.49
N GLY A 74 -1.05 -4.51 12.61
CA GLY A 74 0.36 -4.82 12.33
C GLY A 74 1.19 -3.60 11.97
N THR A 75 2.49 -3.84 11.74
CA THR A 75 3.46 -2.81 11.36
C THR A 75 4.14 -3.20 10.05
N LYS A 76 4.13 -2.27 9.08
CA LYS A 76 4.90 -2.39 7.85
C LYS A 76 6.08 -1.43 7.86
N LEU A 77 7.16 -1.81 7.17
CA LEU A 77 8.41 -1.06 7.11
C LEU A 77 8.73 -0.59 5.70
N SER A 78 9.46 0.53 5.63
CA SER A 78 10.08 1.05 4.42
C SER A 78 9.12 1.18 3.24
N VAL A 79 7.91 1.68 3.51
CA VAL A 79 6.85 1.84 2.49
C VAL A 79 7.19 3.00 1.57
N PRO A 80 7.55 2.76 0.29
CA PRO A 80 8.02 3.82 -0.59
C PRO A 80 6.90 4.84 -0.87
N ALA A 81 7.23 6.12 -0.82
CA ALA A 81 6.30 7.22 -1.11
C ALA A 81 4.99 7.21 -0.28
N ALA A 82 4.95 6.54 0.87
CA ALA A 82 3.73 6.42 1.68
C ALA A 82 3.07 7.76 2.03
N HIS A 83 3.89 8.79 2.30
CA HIS A 83 3.45 10.15 2.65
C HIS A 83 2.67 10.87 1.55
N ILE A 84 2.75 10.42 0.30
CA ILE A 84 2.02 10.99 -0.85
C ILE A 84 1.16 9.93 -1.57
N ALA A 85 1.11 8.71 -1.05
CA ALA A 85 0.33 7.65 -1.66
C ALA A 85 -1.16 7.89 -1.40
N ALA A 86 -1.98 7.82 -2.46
CA ALA A 86 -3.42 7.81 -2.31
C ALA A 86 -3.88 6.49 -1.68
N ARG A 87 -3.24 5.37 -2.03
CA ARG A 87 -3.50 4.06 -1.44
C ARG A 87 -2.24 3.21 -1.32
N VAL A 88 -2.24 2.35 -0.31
CA VAL A 88 -1.17 1.40 -0.01
C VAL A 88 -1.74 -0.01 -0.07
N LEU A 89 -1.14 -0.88 -0.89
CA LEU A 89 -1.42 -2.31 -0.87
C LEU A 89 -0.69 -2.97 0.29
N VAL A 90 -1.45 -3.70 1.12
CA VAL A 90 -0.97 -4.31 2.36
C VAL A 90 -1.36 -5.80 2.35
N PRO A 91 -0.39 -6.73 2.25
CA PRO A 91 -0.66 -8.14 2.48
C PRO A 91 -0.86 -8.38 3.98
N ALA A 92 -1.91 -9.11 4.35
CA ALA A 92 -2.20 -9.49 5.72
C ALA A 92 -2.79 -10.90 5.81
N GLN A 93 -2.52 -11.57 6.93
CA GLN A 93 -3.01 -12.90 7.23
C GLN A 93 -4.47 -12.84 7.70
N THR A 94 -5.34 -13.61 7.04
CA THR A 94 -6.73 -13.86 7.46
C THR A 94 -6.90 -15.32 7.88
N ASP A 95 -8.10 -15.68 8.35
CA ASP A 95 -8.48 -17.08 8.60
C ASP A 95 -8.48 -17.93 7.31
N GLY A 96 -8.66 -17.31 6.14
CA GLY A 96 -8.68 -17.96 4.83
C GLY A 96 -7.32 -18.02 4.13
N GLY A 97 -6.27 -17.46 4.73
CA GLY A 97 -4.95 -17.31 4.13
C GLY A 97 -4.55 -15.84 3.95
N VAL A 98 -3.51 -15.61 3.16
CA VAL A 98 -3.00 -14.25 2.92
C VAL A 98 -3.85 -13.54 1.88
N GLU A 99 -4.35 -12.36 2.23
CA GLU A 99 -5.11 -11.48 1.34
C GLU A 99 -4.41 -10.11 1.20
N LEU A 100 -4.74 -9.39 0.12
CA LEU A 100 -4.22 -8.06 -0.19
C LEU A 100 -5.29 -7.01 0.05
N PHE A 101 -4.95 -6.00 0.85
CA PHE A 101 -5.85 -4.93 1.25
C PHE A 101 -5.39 -3.59 0.68
N LEU A 102 -6.33 -2.79 0.20
CA LEU A 102 -6.07 -1.44 -0.28
C LEU A 102 -6.41 -0.44 0.84
N ILE A 103 -5.39 0.15 1.45
CA ILE A 103 -5.51 1.01 2.64
C ILE A 103 -5.28 2.47 2.28
N ASP A 104 -6.11 3.35 2.86
CA ASP A 104 -5.87 4.79 2.85
C ASP A 104 -4.84 5.13 3.94
N PRO A 105 -3.63 5.63 3.58
CA PRO A 105 -2.61 5.95 4.58
C PRO A 105 -2.98 7.14 5.49
N ALA A 106 -3.97 7.95 5.12
CA ALA A 106 -4.54 9.00 5.97
C ALA A 106 -5.82 8.54 6.70
N GLY A 107 -6.17 7.26 6.59
CA GLY A 107 -7.36 6.68 7.19
C GLY A 107 -7.27 6.57 8.72
N PRO A 108 -8.42 6.49 9.42
CA PRO A 108 -8.46 6.29 10.86
C PRO A 108 -7.68 5.03 11.29
N GLY A 109 -6.87 5.16 12.35
CA GLY A 109 -6.07 4.04 12.88
C GLY A 109 -4.76 3.77 12.13
N VAL A 110 -4.45 4.51 11.05
CA VAL A 110 -3.16 4.42 10.37
C VAL A 110 -2.20 5.47 10.93
N GLY A 111 -1.05 5.00 11.43
CA GLY A 111 0.06 5.84 11.86
C GLY A 111 1.28 5.62 10.99
N ALA A 112 1.98 6.71 10.65
CA ALA A 112 3.26 6.65 9.94
C ALA A 112 4.33 7.35 10.78
N THR A 113 5.45 6.66 11.02
CA THR A 113 6.65 7.25 11.63
C THR A 113 7.75 7.34 10.59
N ALA A 114 8.50 8.44 10.59
CA ALA A 114 9.64 8.58 9.70
C ALA A 114 10.77 7.62 10.14
N ALA A 115 11.41 6.97 9.18
CA ALA A 115 12.61 6.17 9.45
C ALA A 115 13.73 7.11 9.95
N GLY A 116 13.91 7.18 11.26
CA GLY A 116 14.89 8.05 11.93
C GLY A 116 14.46 8.62 13.28
N ASP A 117 13.17 8.49 13.66
CA ASP A 117 12.66 9.03 14.94
C ASP A 117 12.63 8.00 16.08
N ASP A 118 13.31 6.87 15.89
CA ASP A 118 13.55 5.88 16.95
C ASP A 118 14.78 6.32 17.76
N ARG A 119 14.65 7.40 18.54
CA ARG A 119 15.59 7.68 19.63
C ARG A 119 15.01 7.16 20.95
N PRO A 120 15.82 6.47 21.78
CA PRO A 120 15.39 5.95 23.08
C PRO A 120 14.99 7.07 24.04
#